data_AF-A0A6J4DX19-F1
#
_entry.id   AF-A0A6J4DX19-F1
#
_cell.length_a   1.000
_cell.length_b   1.000
_cell.length_c   1.000
_cell.angle_alpha   90.00
_cell.angle_beta   90.00
_cell.angle_gamma   90.00
#
_symmetry.space_group_name_H-M   'P 1'
#
loop_
_entity.id
_entity.type
_entity.pdbx_description
1 polymer ?
#
loop_
_entity_poly.entity_id
_entity_poly.type
_entity_poly.pdbx_seq_one_letter_code
_entity_poly.pdbx_strand_id
1 'polypeptide(L)'
;MNDMEGTGMIIYEGQATLTYPGQHGDLLGIFQRRTRIILEQTEPGFYDITCGADLSSASDLIVTVPTGQSYEGRVVIRAGNKATIATKSRIWFQRIQGVRHG
;
A
#
# COMPACT_ATOMS: atom_id res chain seq x y z
N MET A 1 -25.16 -24.26 -1.57
CA MET A 1 -23.70 -24.16 -1.73
C MET A 1 -23.29 -22.85 -1.07
N ASN A 2 -22.44 -22.91 -0.04
CA ASN A 2 -21.98 -21.75 0.70
C ASN A 2 -20.81 -21.11 -0.06
N ASP A 3 -21.11 -20.12 -0.89
CA ASP A 3 -20.12 -19.17 -1.39
C ASP A 3 -19.91 -18.11 -0.31
N MET A 4 -19.05 -18.43 0.67
CA MET A 4 -18.44 -17.42 1.52
C MET A 4 -17.34 -16.75 0.68
N GLU A 5 -17.75 -15.89 -0.26
CA GLU A 5 -16.84 -14.99 -0.94
C GLU A 5 -16.13 -14.15 0.13
N GLY A 6 -14.80 -14.27 0.19
CA GLY A 6 -13.98 -13.61 1.22
C GLY A 6 -14.28 -12.12 1.26
N THR A 7 -14.98 -11.68 2.30
CA THR A 7 -15.36 -10.29 2.51
C THR A 7 -14.15 -9.49 2.98
N GLY A 8 -13.21 -9.22 2.07
CA GLY A 8 -12.26 -8.15 2.26
C GLY A 8 -13.04 -6.83 2.33
N MET A 9 -12.83 -6.04 3.38
CA MET A 9 -13.46 -4.72 3.50
C MET A 9 -12.67 -3.72 2.67
N ILE A 10 -13.28 -3.11 1.65
CA ILE A 10 -12.64 -2.02 0.90
C ILE A 10 -12.44 -0.84 1.85
N ILE A 11 -11.19 -0.54 2.17
CA ILE A 11 -10.79 0.57 3.04
C ILE A 11 -10.63 1.85 2.23
N TYR A 12 -10.14 1.73 1.00
CA TYR A 12 -9.92 2.85 0.11
C TYR A 12 -9.94 2.44 -1.35
N GLU A 13 -10.64 3.22 -2.18
CA GLU A 13 -10.53 3.15 -3.63
C GLU A 13 -10.25 4.56 -4.17
N GLY A 14 -9.20 4.69 -4.98
CA GLY A 14 -8.90 5.97 -5.61
C GLY A 14 -7.43 6.15 -5.93
N GLN A 15 -7.03 7.39 -6.18
CA GLN A 15 -5.63 7.71 -6.40
C GLN A 15 -4.85 7.70 -5.10
N ALA A 16 -3.85 6.82 -5.00
CA ALA A 16 -2.89 6.81 -3.91
C ALA A 16 -1.46 6.94 -4.43
N THR A 17 -0.57 7.32 -3.53
CA THR A 17 0.86 7.31 -3.76
C THR A 17 1.44 6.04 -3.16
N LEU A 18 2.02 5.20 -4.02
CA LEU A 18 2.74 4.00 -3.63
C LEU A 18 4.23 4.33 -3.51
N THR A 19 4.81 4.06 -2.36
CA THR A 19 6.24 4.22 -2.10
C THR A 19 6.82 2.86 -1.72
N TYR A 20 7.81 2.39 -2.46
CA TYR A 20 8.39 1.06 -2.24
C TYR A 20 9.88 1.02 -2.59
N PRO A 21 10.72 0.31 -1.83
CA PRO A 21 12.03 -0.09 -2.30
C PRO A 21 11.87 -1.01 -3.50
N GLY A 22 12.62 -0.72 -4.56
CA GLY A 22 12.64 -1.54 -5.75
C GLY A 22 14.01 -1.53 -6.41
N GLN A 23 14.12 -2.33 -7.46
CA GLN A 23 15.24 -2.28 -8.38
C GLN A 23 14.68 -1.97 -9.76
N HIS A 24 15.18 -0.91 -10.39
CA HIS A 24 14.85 -0.55 -11.77
C HIS A 24 16.15 -0.53 -12.58
N GLY A 25 16.46 -1.64 -13.25
CA GLY A 25 17.78 -1.84 -13.87
C GLY A 25 18.89 -1.90 -12.80
N ASP A 26 19.88 -1.02 -12.90
CA ASP A 26 20.97 -0.88 -11.93
C ASP A 26 20.63 0.03 -10.73
N LEU A 27 19.48 0.68 -10.74
CA LEU A 27 19.07 1.61 -9.67
C LEU A 27 18.31 0.87 -8.56
N LEU A 28 18.99 0.73 -7.41
CA LEU A 28 18.37 0.38 -6.14
C LEU A 28 17.98 1.67 -5.40
N GLY A 29 16.71 1.79 -5.03
CA GLY A 29 16.23 2.99 -4.35
C GLY A 29 14.78 2.88 -3.91
N ILE A 30 14.31 3.95 -3.29
CA ILE A 30 12.90 4.12 -2.95
C ILE A 30 12.20 4.78 -4.13
N PHE A 31 11.24 4.06 -4.72
CA PHE A 31 10.44 4.53 -5.83
C PHE A 31 9.10 5.01 -5.31
N GLN A 32 8.64 6.14 -5.84
CA GLN A 32 7.32 6.69 -5.55
C GLN A 32 6.51 6.77 -6.85
N ARG A 33 5.32 6.18 -6.84
CA ARG A 33 4.41 6.16 -7.98
C ARG A 33 3.00 6.48 -7.56
N ARG A 34 2.42 7.50 -8.20
CA ARG A 34 1.00 7.82 -8.04
C ARG A 34 0.18 6.97 -9.01
N THR A 35 -0.76 6.21 -8.50
CA THR A 35 -1.63 5.34 -9.31
C THR A 35 -2.99 5.18 -8.66
N ARG A 36 -3.97 4.67 -9.41
CA ARG A 36 -5.25 4.25 -8.84
C ARG A 36 -5.06 2.89 -8.19
N ILE A 37 -5.53 2.77 -6.95
CA ILE A 37 -5.48 1.53 -6.19
C ILE A 37 -6.86 1.18 -5.63
N ILE A 38 -7.02 -0.10 -5.32
CA ILE A 38 -8.05 -0.63 -4.45
C ILE A 38 -7.32 -1.22 -3.25
N LEU A 39 -7.61 -0.71 -2.06
CA LEU A 39 -7.07 -1.18 -0.79
C LEU A 39 -8.18 -1.91 -0.03
N GLU A 40 -7.96 -3.20 0.20
CA GLU A 40 -8.93 -4.10 0.84
C GLU A 40 -8.29 -4.68 2.09
N GLN A 41 -8.96 -4.60 3.23
CA GLN A 41 -8.52 -5.31 4.42
C GLN A 41 -9.12 -6.71 4.40
N THR A 42 -8.30 -7.72 4.16
CA THR A 42 -8.72 -9.12 4.20
C THR A 42 -8.69 -9.68 5.61
N GLU A 43 -7.71 -9.28 6.42
CA GLU A 43 -7.60 -9.67 7.83
C GLU A 43 -7.00 -8.52 8.66
N PRO A 44 -7.17 -8.51 10.00
CA PRO A 44 -6.52 -7.53 10.86
C PRO A 44 -4.99 -7.58 10.69
N GLY A 45 -4.41 -6.54 10.09
CA GLY A 45 -2.98 -6.50 9.80
C GLY A 45 -2.60 -6.91 8.38
N PHE A 46 -3.54 -7.40 7.57
CA PHE A 46 -3.31 -7.76 6.17
C PHE A 46 -4.18 -6.92 5.25
N TYR A 47 -3.54 -6.31 4.25
CA TYR A 47 -4.22 -5.49 3.27
C TYR A 47 -3.83 -5.91 1.87
N ASP A 48 -4.82 -6.17 1.05
CA ASP A 48 -4.69 -6.42 -0.36
C ASP A 48 -4.73 -5.10 -1.13
N ILE A 49 -3.74 -4.92 -2.00
CA ILE A 49 -3.57 -3.73 -2.82
C ILE A 49 -3.61 -4.18 -4.26
N THR A 50 -4.67 -3.77 -4.95
CA THR A 50 -4.79 -3.96 -6.40
C THR A 50 -4.41 -2.66 -7.09
N CYS A 51 -3.40 -2.69 -7.98
CA CYS A 51 -2.96 -1.51 -8.71
C CYS A 51 -2.45 -1.88 -10.11
N GLY A 52 -2.53 -0.93 -11.04
CA GLY A 52 -1.98 -1.12 -12.40
C GLY A 52 -0.46 -0.96 -12.50
N ALA A 53 0.26 -0.94 -11.38
CA ALA A 53 1.71 -0.80 -11.35
C ALA A 53 2.37 -2.17 -11.13
N ASP A 54 3.49 -2.42 -11.82
CA ASP A 54 4.33 -3.55 -11.50
C ASP A 54 4.99 -3.33 -10.15
N LEU A 55 4.62 -4.18 -9.18
CA LEU A 55 5.18 -4.21 -7.82
C LEU A 55 6.06 -5.45 -7.61
N SER A 56 6.55 -6.06 -8.69
CA SER A 56 7.25 -7.35 -8.63
C SER A 56 8.53 -7.26 -7.78
N SER A 57 9.22 -6.12 -7.86
CA SER A 57 10.44 -5.82 -7.09
C SER A 57 10.17 -5.20 -5.70
N ALA A 58 8.91 -4.96 -5.31
CA ALA A 58 8.58 -4.28 -4.07
C ALA A 58 8.60 -5.23 -2.86
N SER A 59 9.61 -5.13 -2.01
CA SER A 59 9.69 -5.91 -0.75
C SER A 59 8.86 -5.32 0.37
N ASP A 60 8.83 -3.99 0.45
CA ASP A 60 8.02 -3.22 1.39
C ASP A 60 7.19 -2.23 0.58
N LEU A 61 6.03 -1.84 1.10
CA LEU A 61 5.12 -0.95 0.39
C LEU A 61 4.43 -0.02 1.38
N ILE A 62 4.50 1.27 1.07
CA ILE A 62 3.82 2.34 1.77
C ILE A 62 2.77 2.88 0.83
N VAL A 63 1.52 2.79 1.23
CA VAL A 63 0.39 3.35 0.50
C VAL A 63 -0.07 4.61 1.21
N THR A 64 0.17 5.78 0.62
CA THR A 64 -0.32 7.05 1.14
C THR A 64 -1.55 7.48 0.34
N VAL A 65 -2.69 7.53 1.02
CA VAL A 65 -3.95 8.03 0.45
C VAL A 65 -4.06 9.55 0.66
N PRO A 66 -4.81 10.27 -0.18
CA PRO A 66 -4.91 11.73 -0.15
C PRO A 66 -5.52 12.30 1.15
N THR A 67 -6.19 11.47 1.95
CA THR A 67 -6.65 11.84 3.30
C THR A 67 -5.50 11.98 4.31
N GLY A 68 -4.26 11.68 3.91
CA GLY A 68 -3.07 11.72 4.76
C GLY A 68 -2.82 10.43 5.54
N GLN A 69 -3.70 9.42 5.41
CA GLN A 69 -3.46 8.10 5.97
C GLN A 69 -2.41 7.36 5.15
N SER A 70 -1.52 6.65 5.84
CA SER A 70 -0.49 5.82 5.20
C SER A 70 -0.54 4.40 5.76
N TYR A 71 -0.51 3.42 4.86
CA TYR A 71 -0.50 1.99 5.15
C TYR A 71 0.87 1.45 4.75
N GLU A 72 1.72 1.23 5.74
CA GLU A 72 3.04 0.63 5.55
C GLU A 72 2.97 -0.86 5.91
N GLY A 73 3.50 -1.70 5.05
CA GLY A 73 3.64 -3.12 5.33
C GLY A 73 4.64 -3.81 4.42
N ARG A 74 5.04 -5.01 4.82
CA ARG A 74 5.86 -5.89 4.00
C ARG A 74 4.97 -6.60 3.00
N VAL A 75 5.37 -6.64 1.73
CA VAL A 75 4.66 -7.42 0.71
C VAL A 75 4.91 -8.91 0.97
N VAL A 76 3.83 -9.66 1.25
CA VAL A 76 3.89 -11.11 1.55
C VAL A 76 3.36 -11.98 0.41
N ILE A 77 2.46 -11.44 -0.41
CA ILE A 77 1.88 -12.15 -1.57
C ILE A 77 1.93 -11.21 -2.77
N ARG A 78 2.31 -11.75 -3.94
CA ARG A 78 2.33 -11.04 -5.22
C ARG A 78 1.61 -11.89 -6.25
N ALA A 79 0.55 -11.35 -6.85
CA ALA A 79 -0.26 -11.99 -7.88
C ALA A 79 -0.52 -10.97 -9.01
N GLY A 80 0.46 -10.79 -9.89
CA GLY A 80 0.38 -9.84 -11.00
C GLY A 80 0.14 -8.40 -10.50
N ASN A 81 -1.06 -7.89 -10.75
CA ASN A 81 -1.48 -6.52 -10.39
C ASN A 81 -1.96 -6.40 -8.93
N LYS A 82 -1.96 -7.50 -8.17
CA LYS A 82 -2.39 -7.54 -6.77
C LYS A 82 -1.20 -7.88 -5.86
N ALA A 83 -1.07 -7.15 -4.77
CA ALA A 83 -0.07 -7.38 -3.75
C ALA A 83 -0.71 -7.34 -2.36
N THR A 84 -0.44 -8.34 -1.52
CA THR A 84 -0.89 -8.34 -0.12
C THR A 84 0.25 -7.84 0.75
N ILE A 85 -0.01 -6.82 1.55
CA ILE A 85 0.91 -6.30 2.56
C ILE A 85 0.49 -6.76 3.95
N ALA A 86 1.46 -7.24 4.72
CA ALA A 86 1.33 -7.44 6.15
C ALA A 86 1.84 -6.19 6.87
N THR A 87 0.93 -5.38 7.41
CA THR A 87 1.32 -4.24 8.25
C THR A 87 1.70 -4.74 9.63
N LYS A 88 2.81 -4.21 10.17
CA LYS A 88 3.09 -4.28 11.61
C LYS A 88 2.42 -3.08 12.28
N SER A 89 1.09 -3.08 12.29
CA SER A 89 0.21 -2.17 13.05
C SER A 89 0.89 -0.89 13.58
N ARG A 90 1.13 0.06 12.68
CA ARG A 90 1.24 1.49 13.04
C ARG A 90 0.74 2.27 11.85
N ILE A 91 -0.57 2.53 11.83
CA ILE A 91 -1.14 3.63 11.06
C ILE A 91 -0.42 4.88 11.55
N TRP A 92 0.65 5.27 10.87
CA TRP A 92 1.33 6.52 11.20
C TRP A 92 0.46 7.62 10.61
N PHE A 93 -0.44 8.18 11.43
CA PHE A 93 -0.97 9.50 11.17
C PHE A 93 0.24 10.43 11.14
N GLN A 94 0.76 10.73 9.96
CA GLN A 94 1.75 11.78 9.82
C GLN A 94 0.99 13.07 10.11
N ARG A 95 0.88 13.39 11.41
CA ARG A 95 0.49 14.69 11.90
C ARG A 95 1.49 15.61 11.22
N ILE A 96 1.05 16.29 10.17
CA ILE A 96 1.75 17.42 9.59
C ILE A 96 1.74 18.45 10.72
N GLN A 97 2.69 18.33 11.64
CA GLN A 97 3.11 19.43 12.47
C GLN A 97 3.68 20.40 11.45
N GLY A 98 2.84 21.35 11.02
CA GLY A 98 3.31 22.56 10.37
C GLY A 98 4.43 23.09 11.25
N VAL A 99 5.65 22.88 10.79
CA VAL A 99 6.86 23.45 11.37
C VAL A 99 6.64 24.95 11.32
N ARG A 100 6.40 25.55 12.49
CA ARG A 100 6.58 26.99 12.67
C ARG A 100 8.01 27.29 12.26
N HIS A 101 8.20 28.10 11.23
CA HIS A 101 9.48 28.71 10.92
C HIS A 101 9.22 30.10 10.37
N GLY A 102 9.75 31.12 11.05
CA GLY A 102 9.79 32.52 10.61
C GLY A 102 8.81 33.42 11.33
#